data_AF-A0A6N9U4S0-F1
#
_entry.id   AF-A0A6N9U4S0-F1
#
_cell.length_a   1.000
_cell.length_b   1.000
_cell.length_c   1.000
_cell.angle_alpha   90.00
_cell.angle_beta   90.00
_cell.angle_gamma   90.00
#
_symmetry.space_group_name_H-M   'P 1'
#
loop_
_entity.id
_entity.type
_entity.pdbx_description
1 polymer ?
#
loop_
_entity_poly.entity_id
_entity_poly.type
_entity_poly.pdbx_seq_one_letter_code
_entity_poly.pdbx_strand_id
1 'polypeptide(L)' 'MSGRAAPFHCPYCGEEDLRPHEAGHGAWECASCNRAFQLKFLGLLARGLTADDREGDGT' A
#
# COMPACT_ATOMS: atom_id res chain seq x y z
N MET A 1 -14.95 6.15 10.48
CA MET A 1 -13.55 6.29 10.06
C MET A 1 -13.49 6.14 8.54
N SER A 2 -13.07 7.18 7.82
CA SER A 2 -13.09 7.24 6.35
C SER A 2 -12.05 6.29 5.74
N GLY A 3 -12.50 5.25 5.05
CA GLY A 3 -11.68 4.17 4.50
C GLY A 3 -10.87 4.57 3.26
N ARG A 4 -9.78 5.31 3.44
CA ARG A 4 -8.74 5.51 2.42
C ARG A 4 -7.37 5.26 3.05
N ALA A 5 -6.72 4.16 2.68
CA ALA A 5 -5.32 3.96 3.02
C ALA A 5 -4.50 4.97 2.22
N ALA A 6 -3.93 5.97 2.90
CA ALA A 6 -2.97 6.88 2.31
C ALA A 6 -1.58 6.21 2.30
N PRO A 7 -0.81 6.32 1.20
CA PRO A 7 0.62 6.04 1.27
C PRO A 7 1.30 7.04 2.20
N PHE A 8 2.29 6.57 2.95
CA PHE A 8 3.12 7.45 3.79
C PHE A 8 4.35 7.98 3.03
N HIS A 9 4.91 7.21 2.09
CA HIS A 9 6.13 7.59 1.35
C HIS A 9 5.94 7.49 -0.16
N CYS A 10 6.51 8.47 -0.89
CA CYS A 10 6.56 8.44 -2.34
C CYS A 10 7.40 7.23 -2.81
N PRO A 11 6.87 6.34 -3.66
CA PRO A 11 7.62 5.15 -4.12
C PRO A 11 8.84 5.51 -4.99
N TYR A 12 8.98 6.78 -5.40
CA TYR A 12 10.06 7.21 -6.28
C TYR A 12 11.12 8.09 -5.61
N CYS A 13 10.81 8.82 -4.53
CA CYS A 13 11.79 9.67 -3.85
C CYS A 13 11.83 9.52 -2.32
N GLY A 14 10.91 8.76 -1.71
CA GLY A 14 10.86 8.54 -0.26
C GLY A 14 10.20 9.67 0.54
N GLU A 15 9.99 10.85 -0.05
CA GLU A 15 9.35 11.99 0.60
C GLU A 15 7.87 11.74 0.94
N GLU A 16 7.36 12.47 1.94
CA GLU A 16 6.03 12.28 2.53
C GLU A 16 4.99 13.34 2.07
N ASP A 17 5.37 14.33 1.27
CA ASP A 17 4.43 15.33 0.71
C ASP A 17 3.61 14.71 -0.44
N LEU A 18 2.65 13.86 -0.04
CA LEU A 18 1.73 13.13 -0.90
C LEU A 18 0.31 13.68 -0.78
N ARG A 19 -0.33 13.88 -1.94
CA ARG A 19 -1.68 14.45 -2.04
C ARG A 19 -2.54 13.60 -2.97
N PRO A 20 -3.86 13.49 -2.74
CA PRO A 20 -4.76 12.86 -3.70
C PRO A 20 -4.71 13.60 -5.04
N HIS A 21 -4.64 12.86 -6.14
CA HIS A 21 -4.63 13.42 -7.49
C HIS A 21 -5.99 13.27 -8.16
N GLU A 22 -6.36 14.21 -9.03
CA GLU A 22 -7.70 14.29 -9.65
C GLU A 22 -7.99 13.21 -10.71
N ALA A 23 -6.95 12.52 -11.19
CA ALA A 23 -7.07 11.47 -12.21
C ALA A 23 -7.98 10.28 -11.81
N GLY A 24 -8.30 10.11 -10.52
CA GLY A 24 -9.31 9.15 -10.08
C GLY A 24 -9.03 8.47 -8.75
N HIS A 25 -9.77 7.40 -8.48
CA HIS A 25 -9.67 6.65 -7.22
C HIS A 25 -8.29 6.04 -7.02
N GLY A 26 -7.69 6.34 -5.86
CA GLY A 26 -6.37 5.86 -5.50
C GLY A 26 -5.24 6.55 -6.26
N ALA A 27 -5.52 7.63 -7.01
CA ALA A 27 -4.48 8.45 -7.62
C ALA A 27 -3.85 9.39 -6.57
N TRP A 28 -2.54 9.52 -6.63
CA TRP A 28 -1.71 10.32 -5.73
C TRP A 28 -0.64 11.06 -6.52
N GLU A 29 -0.24 12.21 -6.01
CA GLU A 29 0.90 12.98 -6.50
C GLU A 29 1.87 13.27 -5.36
N CYS A 30 3.16 13.37 -5.70
CA CYS A 30 4.21 13.81 -4.79
C CYS A 30 4.66 15.22 -5.18
N ALA A 31 4.50 16.19 -4.27
CA ALA A 31 4.90 17.57 -4.53
C ALA A 31 6.43 17.74 -4.60
N SER A 32 7.20 16.91 -3.88
CA SER A 32 8.67 17.01 -3.83
C SER A 32 9.36 16.60 -5.14
N CYS A 33 8.82 15.61 -5.85
CA CYS A 33 9.42 15.12 -7.10
C CYS A 33 8.50 15.19 -8.33
N ASN A 34 7.33 15.83 -8.18
CA ASN A 34 6.36 16.10 -9.23
C ASN A 34 5.93 14.86 -10.04
N ARG A 35 5.74 13.71 -9.36
CA ARG A 35 5.29 12.45 -9.99
C ARG A 35 3.91 12.05 -9.47
N ALA A 36 3.04 11.69 -10.39
CA ALA A 36 1.73 11.10 -10.10
C ALA A 36 1.78 9.57 -10.28
N PHE A 37 1.03 8.85 -9.45
CA PHE A 37 0.92 7.40 -9.46
C PHE A 37 -0.45 6.95 -8.93
N GLN A 38 -0.80 5.68 -9.14
CA GLN A 38 -2.06 5.11 -8.66
C GLN A 38 -1.81 3.88 -7.79
N LEU A 39 -2.50 3.80 -6.65
CA LEU A 39 -2.52 2.64 -5.77
C LEU A 39 -3.81 1.85 -5.94
N LYS A 40 -3.71 0.52 -5.84
CA LYS A 40 -4.84 -0.39 -5.93
C LYS A 40 -4.76 -1.44 -4.82
N PHE A 41 -5.83 -1.59 -4.06
CA PHE A 41 -6.00 -2.74 -3.18
C PHE A 41 -6.29 -3.98 -4.01
N LEU A 42 -5.47 -5.02 -3.84
CA LEU A 42 -5.58 -6.27 -4.61
C LEU A 42 -6.38 -7.36 -3.89
N GLY A 43 -6.69 -7.17 -2.59
CA GLY A 43 -7.22 -8.22 -1.73
C GLY A 43 -6.18 -8.73 -0.73
N LEU A 44 -6.58 -9.73 0.06
CA LEU A 44 -5.68 -10.45 0.96
C LEU A 44 -4.95 -11.55 0.18
N LEU A 45 -3.64 -11.71 0.42
CA LEU A 45 -2.85 -12.77 -0.21
C LEU A 45 -3.10 -14.11 0.49
N ALA A 46 -3.33 -15.18 -0.30
CA ALA A 46 -3.64 -16.52 0.22
C ALA A 46 -2.57 -17.08 1.20
N ARG A 47 -1.30 -16.72 1.03
CA ARG A 47 -0.20 -17.13 1.93
C ARG A 47 -0.38 -16.63 3.37
N GLY A 48 -1.10 -15.52 3.56
CA GLY A 48 -1.40 -15.01 4.90
C GLY A 48 -2.58 -15.73 5.57
N LEU A 49 -3.28 -16.61 4.84
CA LEU A 49 -4.45 -17.34 5.32
C LEU A 49 -4.14 -18.81 5.65
N THR A 50 -3.06 -19.38 5.10
CA THR A 50 -2.59 -20.72 5.48
C THR A 50 -1.97 -20.63 6.87
N ALA A 51 -2.66 -21.11 7.90
CA ALA A 51 -2.04 -21.41 9.18
C ALA A 51 -0.88 -22.37 8.91
N ASP A 52 0.29 -22.06 9.46
CA ASP A 52 1.40 -23.00 9.48
C ASP A 52 1.03 -24.14 10.42
N ASP A 53 0.29 -25.13 9.92
CA ASP A 53 0.01 -26.40 10.61
C ASP A 53 1.28 -27.29 10.60
N ARG A 54 2.44 -26.71 10.96
CA ARG A 54 3.64 -27.45 11.29
C ARG A 54 3.95 -27.27 12.76
N GLU A 55 3.07 -27.89 13.53
CA GLU A 55 3.36 -28.47 14.82
C GLU A 55 4.76 -29.10 14.77
N GLY A 56 5.69 -28.47 15.49
CA GLY A 56 7.00 -29.05 15.77
C GLY A 56 6.78 -30.30 16.60
N ASP A 57 6.82 -31.46 15.95
CA ASP A 57 7.00 -32.74 16.62
C ASP A 57 8.39 -32.75 17.25
N GLY A 58 8.41 -32.51 18.56
CA GLY A 58 9.56 -32.79 19.39
C GLY A 58 9.57 -34.29 19.70
N THR A 59 10.53 -35.02 19.13
CA THR A 59 11.15 -36.22 19.72
C THR A 59 12.59 -36.34 19.24
#